data_AF-A0A6V8IKA2-F1
#
_entry.id   AF-A0A6V8IKA2-F1
#
_cell.length_a   1.000
_cell.length_b   1.000
_cell.length_c   1.000
_cell.angle_alpha   90.00
_cell.angle_beta   90.00
_cell.angle_gamma   90.00
#
_symmetry.space_group_name_H-M   'P 1'
#
loop_
_entity.id
_entity.type
_entity.pdbx_description
1 polymer ?
#
loop_
_entity_poly.entity_id
_entity_poly.type
_entity_poly.pdbx_seq_one_letter_code
_entity_poly.pdbx_strand_id
1 'polypeptide(L)' 'MTKAKRPPYGICDSKGLTVSRFHTRFMATKSALSWAAQKGQSVAIRRGRIIVAWARPFGPGEARLDEGHTPELAL' A
#
# COMPACT_ATOMS: atom_id res chain seq x y z
N MET A 1 20.68 21.93 10.14
CA MET A 1 20.55 20.59 9.52
C MET A 1 19.07 20.25 9.37
N THR A 2 18.50 20.42 8.18
CA THR A 2 17.13 19.98 7.89
C THR A 2 17.11 18.45 7.78
N LYS A 3 16.47 17.77 8.74
CA LYS A 3 16.26 16.32 8.65
C LYS A 3 15.46 16.04 7.37
N ALA A 4 16.02 15.24 6.46
CA ALA A 4 15.30 14.80 5.27
C ALA A 4 13.97 14.16 5.70
N LYS A 5 12.86 14.67 5.17
CA LYS A 5 11.51 14.22 5.55
C LYS A 5 11.34 12.78 5.06
N ARG A 6 11.12 11.85 6.00
CA ARG A 6 10.87 10.43 5.65
C ARG A 6 9.69 10.35 4.68
N PRO A 7 9.78 9.52 3.61
CA PRO A 7 8.67 9.40 2.68
C PRO A 7 7.41 8.90 3.40
N PRO A 8 6.26 9.57 3.18
CA PRO A 8 5.06 9.36 4.00
C PRO A 8 4.33 8.06 3.68
N TYR A 9 4.52 7.49 2.49
CA TYR A 9 3.87 6.26 2.07
C TYR A 9 4.80 5.06 2.27
N GLY A 10 4.23 3.90 2.58
CA GLY A 10 4.96 2.64 2.62
C GLY A 10 4.09 1.46 2.24
N ILE A 11 4.74 0.40 1.76
CA ILE A 11 4.09 -0.89 1.52
C ILE A 11 4.53 -1.86 2.60
N CYS A 12 3.65 -2.80 2.96
CA CYS A 12 3.88 -3.75 4.02
C CYS A 12 3.97 -5.19 3.52
N ASP A 13 4.77 -6.01 4.20
CA ASP A 13 4.73 -7.45 4.05
C ASP A 13 3.49 -8.07 4.74
N SER A 14 3.35 -9.40 4.66
CA SER A 14 2.26 -10.15 5.28
C SER A 14 2.24 -10.08 6.82
N LYS A 15 3.34 -9.65 7.45
CA LYS A 15 3.44 -9.42 8.90
C LYS A 15 3.11 -7.98 9.28
N GLY A 16 2.80 -7.11 8.31
CA GLY A 16 2.48 -5.70 8.52
C GLY A 16 3.70 -4.79 8.69
N LEU A 17 4.93 -5.30 8.48
CA LEU A 17 6.16 -4.52 8.56
C LEU A 17 6.32 -3.68 7.30
N THR A 18 6.67 -2.39 7.44
CA THR A 18 6.98 -1.55 6.28
C THR A 18 8.33 -1.93 5.68
N VAL A 19 8.28 -2.43 4.45
CA VAL A 19 9.43 -2.98 3.71
C VAL A 19 9.98 -2.00 2.66
N SER A 20 9.18 -1.02 2.23
CA SER A 20 9.62 0.07 1.34
C SER A 20 8.80 1.32 1.55
N ARG A 21 9.41 2.49 1.29
CA ARG A 21 8.80 3.81 1.47
C ARG A 21 8.86 4.65 0.20
N PHE A 22 7.82 5.44 -0.03
CA PHE A 22 7.64 6.22 -1.25
C PHE A 22 7.16 7.64 -0.95
N HIS A 23 7.59 8.60 -1.77
CA HIS A 23 7.19 10.00 -1.62
C HIS A 23 5.73 10.24 -2.03
N THR A 24 5.20 9.43 -2.93
CA THR A 24 3.84 9.58 -3.48
C THR A 24 3.02 8.30 -3.32
N ARG A 25 1.69 8.47 -3.21
CA ARG A 25 0.72 7.35 -3.21
C ARG A 25 0.82 6.54 -4.50
N PHE A 26 1.04 7.21 -5.63
CA PHE A 26 1.18 6.59 -6.95
C PHE A 26 2.33 5.57 -6.97
N MET A 27 3.52 5.94 -6.52
CA MET A 27 4.68 5.04 -6.46
C MET A 27 4.42 3.86 -5.53
N ALA A 28 3.85 4.11 -4.35
CA ALA A 28 3.50 3.05 -3.41
C ALA A 28 2.47 2.08 -4.01
N THR A 29 1.47 2.59 -4.73
CA THR A 29 0.44 1.79 -5.41
C THR A 29 1.04 0.93 -6.51
N LYS A 30 1.87 1.50 -7.39
CA LYS A 30 2.55 0.75 -8.46
C LYS A 30 3.40 -0.39 -7.89
N SER A 31 4.17 -0.10 -6.84
CA SER A 31 5.01 -1.11 -6.18
C SER A 31 4.18 -2.17 -5.46
N ALA A 32 3.11 -1.79 -4.77
CA ALA A 32 2.23 -2.73 -4.08
C ALA A 32 1.52 -3.67 -5.05
N LEU A 33 1.00 -3.16 -6.18
CA LEU A 33 0.35 -3.97 -7.22
C LEU A 33 1.33 -4.96 -7.85
N SER A 34 2.53 -4.49 -8.22
CA SER A 34 3.58 -5.36 -8.77
C SER A 34 3.96 -6.48 -7.79
N TRP A 35 4.15 -6.14 -6.52
CA TRP A 35 4.44 -7.13 -5.49
C TRP A 35 3.27 -8.11 -5.33
N ALA A 36 2.05 -7.62 -5.16
CA ALA A 36 0.87 -8.45 -4.96
C ALA A 36 0.66 -9.44 -6.12
N ALA A 37 0.86 -8.97 -7.36
CA ALA A 37 0.80 -9.79 -8.57
C ALA A 37 1.90 -10.87 -8.60
N GLN A 38 3.14 -10.52 -8.22
CA GLN A 38 4.27 -11.47 -8.25
C GLN A 38 4.23 -12.51 -7.14
N LYS A 39 3.75 -12.14 -5.94
CA LYS A 39 3.76 -13.02 -4.77
C LYS A 39 2.43 -13.69 -4.49
N GLY A 40 1.35 -13.30 -5.18
CA GLY A 40 0.01 -13.82 -4.91
C GLY A 40 -0.47 -13.49 -3.49
N GLN A 41 -0.02 -12.38 -2.91
CA GLN A 41 -0.35 -11.97 -1.55
C GLN A 41 -0.85 -10.52 -1.51
N SER A 42 -1.78 -10.23 -0.60
CA SER A 42 -2.25 -8.86 -0.41
C SER A 42 -1.18 -7.99 0.25
N VAL A 43 -1.00 -6.78 -0.27
CA VAL A 43 0.02 -5.82 0.18
C VAL A 43 -0.68 -4.55 0.67
N ALA A 44 -0.54 -4.24 1.96
CA ALA A 44 -1.09 -3.01 2.52
C ALA A 44 -0.26 -1.80 2.11
N ILE A 45 -0.94 -0.71 1.76
CA ILE A 45 -0.34 0.61 1.53
C ILE A 45 -0.68 1.49 2.72
N ARG A 46 0.33 2.07 3.37
CA ARG A 46 0.19 2.93 4.54
C ARG A 46 0.61 4.36 4.25
N ARG A 47 -0.04 5.31 4.92
CA ARG A 47 0.43 6.69 5.09
C ARG A 47 0.71 6.93 6.57
N GLY A 48 1.98 6.94 6.96
CA GLY A 48 2.35 6.92 8.38
C GLY A 48 1.87 5.62 9.07
N ARG A 49 0.96 5.74 10.06
CA ARG A 49 0.41 4.59 10.80
C ARG A 49 -0.88 4.02 10.20
N ILE A 50 -1.52 4.77 9.31
CA ILE A 50 -2.85 4.46 8.76
C ILE A 50 -2.69 3.64 7.48
N ILE A 51 -3.49 2.58 7.32
CA ILE A 51 -3.62 1.87 6.04
C ILE A 51 -4.61 2.64 5.18
N VAL A 52 -4.22 2.97 3.94
CA VAL A 52 -5.01 3.81 3.02
C VAL A 52 -5.49 3.04 1.79
N ALA A 53 -4.95 1.84 1.55
CA ALA A 53 -5.39 0.93 0.49
C ALA A 53 -4.72 -0.44 0.66
N TRP A 54 -5.22 -1.42 -0.08
CA TRP A 54 -4.64 -2.75 -0.25
C TRP A 54 -4.47 -3.06 -1.73
N ALA A 55 -3.30 -3.52 -2.15
CA ALA A 55 -3.15 -4.21 -3.42
C ALA A 55 -3.48 -5.68 -3.21
N ARG A 56 -4.49 -6.20 -3.90
CA ARG A 56 -4.95 -7.59 -3.77
C ARG A 56 -4.73 -8.36 -5.07
N PRO A 57 -4.18 -9.58 -5.02
CA PRO A 57 -4.13 -10.44 -6.20
C PRO A 57 -5.56 -10.74 -6.69
N PHE A 58 -5.77 -10.66 -7.99
CA PHE A 58 -7.07 -10.91 -8.63
C PHE A 58 -7.03 -12.09 -9.62
N GLY A 59 -5.86 -12.34 -10.21
CA GLY A 59 -5.63 -13.43 -11.16
C GLY A 59 -4.14 -13.70 -11.36
N PRO A 60 -3.77 -14.64 -12.24
CA PRO A 60 -2.37 -14.93 -12.55
C PRO A 60 -1.62 -13.68 -13.01
N GLY A 61 -0.66 -13.20 -12.21
CA GLY A 61 0.11 -12.00 -12.53
C GLY A 61 -0.67 -10.68 -12.47
N GLU A 62 -1.89 -10.70 -11.92
CA GLU A 62 -2.75 -9.52 -11.82
C GLU A 62 -3.07 -9.18 -10.37
N ALA A 63 -3.02 -7.89 -10.06
CA ALA A 63 -3.48 -7.35 -8.79
C ALA A 63 -4.35 -6.11 -9.03
N ARG A 64 -5.30 -5.87 -8.13
CA ARG A 64 -6.18 -4.69 -8.14
C ARG A 64 -6.02 -3.91 -6.85
N LEU A 65 -6.27 -2.61 -6.94
CA LEU A 65 -6.30 -1.75 -5.77
C LEU A 65 -7.69 -1.82 -5.14
N ASP A 66 -7.72 -2.14 -3.86
CA ASP A 66 -8.86 -1.96 -2.98
C ASP A 66 -8.55 -0.75 -2.09
N GLU A 67 -9.22 0.38 -2.33
CA GLU A 67 -9.02 1.58 -1.52
C GLU A 67 -9.61 1.45 -0.11
N GLY A 68 -10.31 0.34 0.18
CA GLY A 68 -11.14 0.20 1.35
C GLY A 68 -12.38 1.05 1.17
N HIS A 69 -13.53 0.40 0.99
CA HIS A 69 -14.79 1.09 1.20
C HIS A 69 -14.84 1.48 2.68
N THR A 70 -14.54 2.74 3.00
CA THR A 70 -15.07 3.36 4.21
C THR A 70 -16.38 3.98 3.74
N PRO A 71 -17.53 3.28 3.80
CA PRO A 71 -18.78 4.03 3.75
C PRO A 71 -18.63 5.06 4.88
N GLU A 72 -18.73 6.34 4.55
CA GLU A 72 -19.07 7.32 5.57
C GLU A 72 -20.34 6.76 6.20
N LEU A 73 -20.23 6.20 7.41
CA LEU A 73 -21.37 6.13 8.29
C LEU A 73 -21.71 7.59 8.53
N ALA A 74 -22.65 8.10 7.73
CA ALA A 74 -23.33 9.35 7.99
C ALA A 74 -23.80 9.26 9.45
N LEU A 75 -23.19 10.10 10.31
CA LEU A 75 -23.64 10.32 11.68
C LEU A 75 -25.03 10.92 11.68
#